data_AF-K0TB09-F1
#
_entry.id   AF-K0TB09-F1
#
_cell.length_a   1.000
_cell.length_b   1.000
_cell.length_c   1.000
_cell.angle_alpha   90.00
_cell.angle_beta   90.00
_cell.angle_gamma   90.00
#
_symmetry.space_group_name_H-M   'P 1'
#
loop_
_entity.id
_entity.type
_entity.pdbx_description
1 polymer ?
#
loop_
_entity_poly.entity_id
_entity_poly.type
_entity_poly.pdbx_seq_one_letter_code
_entity_poly.pdbx_strand_id
1 'polypeptide(L)'
;MEILTSTTAGRAERVMLMLQENAMSSSDAPTIANFLASDPPLRLLSLAGNLFDGNDATVLANSLSSNTNLRLLDIGRNNTKDEGRLAFLRAIFDVSSLASCAASNHTCQIRGVFIWELNCDGDVPWNNKWEKIFAMLALSSEDLFINTALLRGVPASLIPVILYRASYQFEENNSKITDLYLELTDTNRCKQHDVWDNLGCTRPLNCMYELIRSWVVPFTYV
;
A
#
# COMPACT_ATOMS: atom_id res chain seq x y z
N MET A 1 -2.65 -16.95 -26.08
CA MET A 1 -3.20 -17.73 -24.95
C MET A 1 -2.21 -18.78 -24.39
N GLU A 2 -1.14 -19.18 -25.09
CA GLU A 2 -0.17 -20.19 -24.58
C GLU A 2 0.93 -19.67 -23.64
N ILE A 3 1.12 -18.34 -23.53
CA ILE A 3 2.22 -17.77 -22.73
C ILE A 3 1.97 -17.91 -21.21
N LEU A 4 0.72 -18.09 -20.78
CA LEU A 4 0.36 -18.15 -19.35
C LEU A 4 0.48 -19.55 -18.72
N THR A 5 0.86 -20.58 -19.49
CA THR A 5 0.82 -21.99 -19.01
C THR A 5 2.20 -22.65 -18.82
N SER A 6 3.31 -21.99 -19.10
CA SER A 6 4.64 -22.59 -18.89
C SER A 6 5.28 -22.12 -17.59
N THR A 7 5.07 -22.86 -16.49
CA THR A 7 5.82 -22.67 -15.24
C THR A 7 6.62 -23.94 -14.94
N THR A 8 7.91 -23.94 -15.27
CA THR A 8 8.84 -25.04 -15.00
C THR A 8 9.18 -25.10 -13.51
N ALA A 9 9.00 -26.27 -12.91
CA ALA A 9 9.35 -26.55 -11.52
C ALA A 9 10.88 -26.76 -11.36
N GLY A 10 11.52 -25.96 -10.51
CA GLY A 10 12.88 -26.24 -10.05
C GLY A 10 13.61 -25.06 -9.40
N ARG A 11 13.77 -25.11 -8.07
CA ARG A 11 14.41 -24.09 -7.19
C ARG A 11 13.70 -22.73 -7.21
N ALA A 12 13.91 -21.91 -6.17
CA ALA A 12 13.23 -20.62 -5.97
C ALA A 12 13.69 -19.57 -7.00
N GLU A 13 13.46 -19.85 -8.28
CA GLU A 13 13.63 -18.90 -9.37
C GLU A 13 12.48 -17.91 -9.30
N ARG A 14 12.86 -16.65 -9.12
CA ARG A 14 11.93 -15.52 -9.16
C ARG A 14 11.32 -15.48 -10.56
N VAL A 15 10.08 -15.94 -10.70
CA VAL A 15 9.40 -15.94 -12.01
C VAL A 15 9.13 -14.48 -12.40
N MET A 16 9.52 -14.11 -13.62
CA MET A 16 9.28 -12.80 -14.20
C MET A 16 8.57 -12.98 -15.54
N LEU A 17 7.51 -12.21 -15.77
CA LEU A 17 6.73 -12.26 -17.01
C LEU A 17 6.76 -10.89 -17.68
N MET A 18 7.36 -10.85 -18.87
CA MET A 18 7.51 -9.65 -19.69
C MET A 18 6.52 -9.72 -20.85
N LEU A 19 5.51 -8.85 -20.82
CA LEU A 19 4.47 -8.74 -21.85
C LEU A 19 4.41 -7.31 -22.40
N GLN A 20 5.53 -6.59 -22.43
CA GLN A 20 5.55 -5.21 -22.95
C GLN A 20 5.24 -5.17 -24.44
N GLU A 21 4.55 -4.12 -24.89
CA GLU A 21 4.37 -3.81 -26.32
C GLU A 21 3.77 -4.98 -27.15
N ASN A 22 2.86 -5.75 -26.55
CA ASN A 22 2.23 -6.92 -27.17
C ASN A 22 0.83 -6.63 -27.77
N ALA A 23 0.44 -5.35 -27.84
CA ALA A 23 -0.90 -4.93 -28.29
C ALA A 23 -2.05 -5.62 -27.52
N MET A 24 -1.80 -6.02 -26.26
CA MET A 24 -2.85 -6.56 -25.38
C MET A 24 -3.91 -5.50 -25.14
N SER A 25 -5.17 -5.92 -25.11
CA SER A 25 -6.31 -5.01 -25.02
C SER A 25 -7.23 -5.39 -23.86
N SER A 26 -8.35 -4.67 -23.72
CA SER A 26 -9.34 -4.92 -22.66
C SER A 26 -9.89 -6.36 -22.64
N SER A 27 -9.81 -7.11 -23.75
CA SER A 27 -10.18 -8.54 -23.77
C SER A 27 -9.24 -9.42 -22.92
N ASP A 28 -8.00 -8.99 -22.71
CA ASP A 28 -6.99 -9.75 -21.97
C ASP A 28 -6.96 -9.42 -20.47
N ALA A 29 -7.47 -8.24 -20.08
CA ALA A 29 -7.44 -7.76 -18.70
C ALA A 29 -8.10 -8.74 -17.69
N PRO A 30 -9.27 -9.35 -17.96
CA PRO A 30 -9.86 -10.33 -17.05
C PRO A 30 -9.00 -11.59 -16.88
N THR A 31 -8.34 -12.05 -17.95
CA THR A 31 -7.47 -13.22 -17.88
C THR A 31 -6.23 -12.93 -17.01
N ILE A 32 -5.62 -11.76 -17.20
CA ILE A 32 -4.47 -11.33 -16.39
C ILE A 32 -4.89 -11.15 -14.93
N ALA A 33 -6.03 -10.49 -14.68
CA ALA A 33 -6.54 -10.29 -13.32
C ALA A 33 -6.82 -11.62 -12.62
N ASN A 34 -7.44 -12.60 -13.30
CA ASN A 34 -7.66 -13.93 -12.72
C ASN A 34 -6.34 -14.64 -12.41
N PHE A 35 -5.36 -14.53 -13.30
CA PHE A 35 -4.03 -15.09 -13.07
C PHE A 35 -3.36 -14.41 -11.86
N LEU A 36 -3.40 -13.09 -11.73
CA LEU A 36 -2.89 -12.38 -10.56
C LEU A 36 -3.64 -12.77 -9.27
N ALA A 37 -4.97 -12.88 -9.32
CA ALA A 37 -5.79 -13.22 -8.17
C ALA A 37 -5.52 -14.62 -7.61
N SER A 38 -5.04 -15.55 -8.46
CA SER A 38 -4.61 -16.90 -8.06
C SER A 38 -3.28 -16.94 -7.29
N ASP A 39 -2.67 -15.77 -7.02
CA ASP A 39 -1.42 -15.59 -6.28
C ASP A 39 -0.26 -16.50 -6.77
N PRO A 40 0.05 -16.49 -8.08
CA PRO A 40 1.11 -17.32 -8.63
C PRO A 40 2.45 -16.91 -8.01
N PRO A 41 3.49 -17.78 -8.05
CA PRO A 41 4.84 -17.46 -7.61
C PRO A 41 5.56 -16.47 -8.55
N LEU A 42 4.83 -15.50 -9.11
CA LEU A 42 5.30 -14.46 -9.99
C LEU A 42 5.82 -13.28 -9.16
N ARG A 43 7.08 -12.91 -9.38
CA ARG A 43 7.69 -11.74 -8.74
C ARG A 43 7.41 -10.46 -9.52
N LEU A 44 7.49 -10.52 -10.84
CA LEU A 44 7.41 -9.34 -11.70
C LEU A 44 6.48 -9.60 -12.87
N LEU A 45 5.56 -8.67 -13.12
CA LEU A 45 4.75 -8.60 -14.32
C LEU A 45 4.96 -7.24 -14.98
N SER A 46 5.38 -7.23 -16.24
CA SER A 46 5.43 -6.00 -17.04
C SER A 46 4.41 -6.06 -18.16
N LEU A 47 3.45 -5.15 -18.11
CA LEU A 47 2.38 -4.91 -19.10
C LEU A 47 2.61 -3.58 -19.84
N ALA A 48 3.82 -3.02 -19.78
CA ALA A 48 4.06 -1.67 -20.28
C ALA A 48 3.85 -1.57 -21.80
N GLY A 49 3.28 -0.46 -22.28
CA GLY A 49 3.12 -0.22 -23.72
C GLY A 49 2.04 -1.07 -24.39
N ASN A 50 1.01 -1.49 -23.65
CA ASN A 50 -0.17 -2.16 -24.21
C ASN A 50 -1.34 -1.16 -24.35
N LEU A 51 -2.54 -1.67 -24.62
CA LEU A 51 -3.75 -0.88 -24.88
C LEU A 51 -4.74 -0.92 -23.70
N PHE A 52 -4.25 -1.13 -22.47
CA PHE A 52 -5.11 -1.12 -21.27
C PHE A 52 -5.58 0.29 -20.96
N ASP A 53 -6.86 0.43 -20.64
CA ASP A 53 -7.47 1.68 -20.23
C ASP A 53 -7.72 1.74 -18.70
N GLY A 54 -8.42 2.78 -18.23
CA GLY A 54 -8.74 2.93 -16.81
C GLY A 54 -9.71 1.89 -16.23
N ASN A 55 -10.59 1.32 -17.06
CA ASN A 55 -11.45 0.23 -16.62
C ASN A 55 -10.62 -1.05 -16.45
N ASP A 56 -9.72 -1.32 -17.39
CA ASP A 56 -8.80 -2.45 -17.32
C ASP A 56 -7.87 -2.35 -16.12
N ALA A 57 -7.34 -1.15 -15.86
CA ALA A 57 -6.54 -0.85 -14.67
C ALA A 57 -7.31 -1.13 -13.37
N THR A 58 -8.60 -0.81 -13.31
CA THR A 58 -9.45 -1.13 -12.15
C THR A 58 -9.59 -2.64 -11.96
N VAL A 59 -9.80 -3.39 -13.05
CA VAL A 59 -9.88 -4.86 -13.02
C VAL A 59 -8.57 -5.48 -12.52
N LEU A 60 -7.43 -4.98 -13.01
CA LEU A 60 -6.10 -5.40 -12.57
C LEU A 60 -5.85 -5.03 -11.10
N ALA A 61 -6.18 -3.81 -10.68
CA ALA A 61 -6.00 -3.35 -9.30
C ALA A 61 -6.75 -4.23 -8.30
N ASN A 62 -7.99 -4.60 -8.60
CA ASN A 62 -8.80 -5.47 -7.75
C ASN A 62 -8.17 -6.85 -7.52
N SER A 63 -7.41 -7.38 -8.50
CA SER A 63 -6.72 -8.66 -8.33
C SER A 63 -5.53 -8.62 -7.37
N LEU A 64 -5.00 -7.42 -7.08
CA LEU A 64 -3.85 -7.26 -6.18
C LEU A 64 -4.20 -7.48 -4.71
N SER A 65 -5.48 -7.40 -4.31
CA SER A 65 -5.88 -7.58 -2.91
C SER A 65 -5.63 -9.01 -2.40
N SER A 66 -5.67 -10.01 -3.28
CA SER A 66 -5.37 -11.41 -2.95
C SER A 66 -3.97 -11.85 -3.34
N ASN A 67 -3.23 -11.04 -4.11
CA ASN A 67 -1.89 -11.39 -4.56
C ASN A 67 -0.83 -10.91 -3.55
N THR A 68 -0.07 -11.86 -2.99
CA THR A 68 0.96 -11.59 -1.98
C THR A 68 2.38 -11.87 -2.48
N ASN A 69 2.52 -12.52 -3.64
CA ASN A 69 3.80 -12.86 -4.25
C ASN A 69 4.36 -11.77 -5.17
N LEU A 70 3.50 -11.05 -5.88
CA LEU A 70 3.90 -10.02 -6.84
C LEU A 70 4.60 -8.87 -6.12
N ARG A 71 5.79 -8.53 -6.63
CA ARG A 71 6.64 -7.44 -6.12
C ARG A 71 6.63 -6.23 -7.03
N LEU A 72 6.42 -6.44 -8.33
CA LEU A 72 6.41 -5.36 -9.29
C LEU A 72 5.37 -5.61 -10.37
N LEU A 73 4.48 -4.64 -10.52
CA LEU A 73 3.57 -4.50 -11.66
C LEU A 73 3.96 -3.23 -12.43
N ASP A 74 4.40 -3.39 -13.67
CA ASP A 74 4.66 -2.26 -14.56
C ASP A 74 3.54 -2.11 -15.57
N ILE A 75 2.79 -1.02 -15.47
CA ILE A 75 1.71 -0.66 -16.40
C ILE A 75 2.03 0.63 -17.15
N GLY A 76 3.29 1.07 -17.19
CA GLY A 76 3.70 2.28 -17.89
C GLY A 76 3.32 2.26 -19.37
N ARG A 77 3.18 3.44 -19.98
CA ARG A 77 2.79 3.56 -21.42
C ARG A 77 1.46 2.87 -21.79
N ASN A 78 0.54 2.71 -20.84
CA ASN A 78 -0.87 2.36 -21.09
C ASN A 78 -1.76 3.62 -20.91
N ASN A 79 -3.05 3.52 -21.23
CA ASN A 79 -4.03 4.61 -21.09
C ASN A 79 -4.84 4.49 -19.79
N THR A 80 -4.16 4.28 -18.67
CA THR A 80 -4.76 4.00 -17.34
C THR A 80 -5.73 5.08 -16.83
N LYS A 81 -5.58 6.34 -17.27
CA LYS A 81 -6.34 7.49 -16.76
C LYS A 81 -6.24 7.65 -15.24
N ASP A 82 -6.88 8.70 -14.71
CA ASP A 82 -6.85 9.01 -13.28
C ASP A 82 -7.67 8.01 -12.46
N GLU A 83 -8.80 7.52 -12.99
CA GLU A 83 -9.64 6.55 -12.29
C GLU A 83 -8.91 5.21 -12.10
N GLY A 84 -8.20 4.74 -13.13
CA GLY A 84 -7.39 3.53 -13.04
C GLY A 84 -6.19 3.70 -12.10
N ARG A 85 -5.56 4.88 -12.07
CA ARG A 85 -4.51 5.21 -11.11
C ARG A 85 -5.05 5.16 -9.67
N LEU A 86 -6.21 5.77 -9.42
CA LEU A 86 -6.85 5.74 -8.10
C LEU A 86 -7.23 4.33 -7.68
N ALA A 87 -7.66 3.46 -8.61
CA ALA A 87 -7.93 2.06 -8.31
C ALA A 87 -6.67 1.33 -7.82
N PHE A 88 -5.52 1.50 -8.49
CA PHE A 88 -4.25 0.95 -8.04
C PHE A 88 -3.81 1.53 -6.70
N LEU A 89 -3.96 2.85 -6.51
CA LEU A 89 -3.65 3.51 -5.24
C LEU A 89 -4.44 2.92 -4.08
N ARG A 90 -5.76 2.74 -4.24
CA ARG A 90 -6.62 2.09 -3.24
C ARG A 90 -6.26 0.63 -2.99
N ALA A 91 -5.87 -0.10 -4.03
CA ALA A 91 -5.47 -1.51 -3.87
C ALA A 91 -4.23 -1.67 -2.97
N ILE A 92 -3.29 -0.72 -3.01
CA ILE A 92 -2.07 -0.74 -2.19
C ILE A 92 -2.15 0.10 -0.93
N PHE A 93 -3.09 1.04 -0.83
CA PHE A 93 -3.28 1.91 0.34
C PHE A 93 -4.75 2.34 0.49
N ASP A 94 -5.58 1.47 1.06
CA ASP A 94 -6.98 1.78 1.36
C ASP A 94 -7.12 2.45 2.73
N VAL A 95 -7.40 3.76 2.72
CA VAL A 95 -7.52 4.60 3.93
C VAL A 95 -8.95 4.68 4.46
N SER A 96 -9.89 3.87 3.96
CA SER A 96 -11.30 3.87 4.42
C SER A 96 -11.47 3.38 5.86
N SER A 97 -10.59 2.48 6.31
CA SER A 97 -10.54 2.03 7.70
C SER A 97 -9.18 1.42 8.01
N LEU A 98 -8.84 1.31 9.30
CA LEU A 98 -7.60 0.64 9.73
C LEU A 98 -7.54 -0.82 9.25
N ALA A 99 -8.68 -1.51 9.22
CA ALA A 99 -8.76 -2.88 8.72
C ALA A 99 -8.51 -2.95 7.21
N SER A 100 -9.07 -2.03 6.43
CA SER A 100 -8.86 -1.93 4.99
C SER A 100 -7.39 -1.62 4.67
N CYS A 101 -6.79 -0.67 5.38
CA CYS A 101 -5.37 -0.34 5.23
C CYS A 101 -4.50 -1.56 5.57
N ALA A 102 -4.80 -2.26 6.66
CA ALA A 102 -4.07 -3.46 7.06
C ALA A 102 -4.22 -4.63 6.08
N ALA A 103 -5.35 -4.71 5.37
CA ALA A 103 -5.66 -5.74 4.36
C ALA A 103 -5.22 -5.37 2.93
N SER A 104 -4.84 -4.10 2.68
CA SER A 104 -4.34 -3.64 1.38
C SER A 104 -3.08 -4.40 0.95
N ASN A 105 -2.72 -4.30 -0.33
CA ASN A 105 -1.49 -4.89 -0.83
C ASN A 105 -0.25 -4.11 -0.35
N HIS A 106 0.62 -4.79 0.40
CA HIS A 106 1.86 -4.23 0.97
C HIS A 106 3.13 -4.75 0.30
N THR A 107 2.97 -5.49 -0.81
CA THR A 107 4.06 -6.26 -1.44
C THR A 107 4.42 -5.76 -2.82
N CYS A 108 3.44 -5.25 -3.58
CA CYS A 108 3.57 -4.96 -5.01
C CYS A 108 3.81 -3.47 -5.25
N GLN A 109 4.98 -3.12 -5.78
CA GLN A 109 5.27 -1.81 -6.36
C GLN A 109 4.54 -1.67 -7.70
N ILE A 110 3.91 -0.52 -7.94
CA ILE A 110 3.19 -0.24 -9.19
C ILE A 110 3.89 0.90 -9.94
N ARG A 111 4.44 0.60 -11.11
CA ARG A 111 5.11 1.56 -11.99
C ARG A 111 4.17 2.01 -13.11
N GLY A 112 4.37 3.25 -13.58
CA GLY A 112 3.58 3.84 -14.66
C GLY A 112 2.43 4.73 -14.21
N VAL A 113 2.15 4.82 -12.90
CA VAL A 113 1.07 5.67 -12.33
C VAL A 113 1.51 6.49 -11.11
N PHE A 114 2.82 6.67 -10.91
CA PHE A 114 3.39 7.58 -9.89
C PHE A 114 2.93 7.33 -8.44
N ILE A 115 2.81 6.05 -8.04
CA ILE A 115 2.50 5.62 -6.66
C ILE A 115 3.52 4.59 -6.13
N TRP A 116 4.67 4.49 -6.80
CA TRP A 116 5.68 3.44 -6.59
C TRP A 116 6.39 3.58 -5.24
N GLU A 117 6.20 4.70 -4.56
CA GLU A 117 6.74 5.05 -3.25
C GLU A 117 6.02 4.37 -2.09
N LEU A 118 4.81 3.84 -2.29
CA LEU A 118 4.02 3.20 -1.22
C LEU A 118 4.47 1.77 -0.88
N ASN A 119 5.15 1.11 -1.83
CA ASN A 119 5.67 -0.24 -1.67
C ASN A 119 7.10 -0.27 -2.26
N CYS A 120 8.12 -0.27 -1.40
CA CYS A 120 9.52 -0.35 -1.81
C CYS A 120 9.95 -1.81 -2.06
N ASP A 121 10.52 -2.13 -3.23
CA ASP A 121 11.00 -3.51 -3.57
C ASP A 121 12.26 -3.93 -2.79
N GLY A 122 12.99 -2.95 -2.24
CA GLY A 122 14.13 -3.20 -1.33
C GLY A 122 13.71 -3.50 0.10
N ASP A 123 12.47 -3.21 0.46
CA ASP A 123 11.95 -3.36 1.82
C ASP A 123 11.28 -4.70 2.06
N VAL A 124 11.27 -5.09 3.34
CA VAL A 124 10.45 -6.20 3.80
C VAL A 124 8.99 -5.73 3.76
N PRO A 125 8.02 -6.49 3.19
CA PRO A 125 6.61 -6.06 3.06
C PRO A 125 5.94 -5.59 4.34
N TRP A 126 6.43 -6.09 5.48
CA TRP A 126 5.98 -5.67 6.80
C TRP A 126 6.27 -4.19 7.07
N ASN A 127 7.36 -3.63 6.54
CA ASN A 127 7.70 -2.21 6.70
C ASN A 127 6.67 -1.32 5.98
N ASN A 128 6.43 -1.58 4.68
CA ASN A 128 5.40 -0.88 3.89
C ASN A 128 4.04 -0.87 4.62
N LYS A 129 3.66 -2.02 5.20
CA LYS A 129 2.40 -2.17 5.94
C LYS A 129 2.33 -1.22 7.14
N TRP A 130 3.33 -1.24 8.00
CA TRP A 130 3.31 -0.44 9.22
C TRP A 130 3.50 1.04 8.93
N GLU A 131 4.30 1.39 7.92
CA GLU A 131 4.42 2.76 7.44
C GLU A 131 3.07 3.33 7.00
N LYS A 132 2.32 2.62 6.16
CA LYS A 132 0.98 3.03 5.74
C LYS A 132 -0.01 3.12 6.90
N ILE A 133 0.03 2.17 7.84
CA ILE A 133 -0.80 2.22 9.04
C ILE A 133 -0.48 3.46 9.89
N PHE A 134 0.80 3.74 10.17
CA PHE A 134 1.18 4.89 10.99
C PHE A 134 0.94 6.21 10.27
N ALA A 135 1.15 6.28 8.96
CA ALA A 135 0.75 7.43 8.15
C ALA A 135 -0.76 7.67 8.24
N MET A 136 -1.59 6.65 8.04
CA MET A 136 -3.05 6.77 8.20
C MET A 136 -3.44 7.26 9.60
N LEU A 137 -2.82 6.71 10.64
CA LEU A 137 -3.07 7.12 12.03
C LEU A 137 -2.68 8.58 12.29
N ALA A 138 -1.54 9.03 11.78
CA ALA A 138 -1.07 10.40 11.99
C ALA A 138 -1.86 11.42 11.17
N LEU A 139 -2.09 11.12 9.89
CA LEU A 139 -2.70 12.05 8.93
C LEU A 139 -4.22 12.16 9.07
N SER A 140 -4.87 11.18 9.71
CA SER A 140 -6.30 11.27 10.03
C SER A 140 -6.59 12.03 11.34
N SER A 141 -5.58 12.58 12.00
CA SER A 141 -5.74 13.17 13.32
C SER A 141 -6.04 14.67 13.27
N GLU A 142 -7.09 15.09 13.98
CA GLU A 142 -7.50 16.50 14.03
C GLU A 142 -6.77 17.27 15.15
N ASP A 143 -6.81 16.74 16.38
CA ASP A 143 -6.28 17.42 17.58
C ASP A 143 -5.03 16.76 18.18
N LEU A 144 -4.87 15.45 17.94
CA LEU A 144 -3.74 14.67 18.44
C LEU A 144 -2.70 14.49 17.34
N PHE A 145 -1.52 14.00 17.69
CA PHE A 145 -0.55 13.61 16.67
C PHE A 145 -0.87 12.25 16.04
N ILE A 146 -1.52 11.35 16.79
CA ILE A 146 -2.00 10.04 16.32
C ILE A 146 -3.49 9.92 16.62
N ASN A 147 -4.29 9.59 15.60
CA ASN A 147 -5.71 9.31 15.72
C ASN A 147 -5.95 7.95 16.38
N THR A 148 -5.98 7.94 17.71
CA THR A 148 -6.22 6.72 18.49
C THR A 148 -7.66 6.23 18.43
N ALA A 149 -8.61 7.02 17.90
CA ALA A 149 -9.98 6.56 17.69
C ALA A 149 -10.03 5.42 16.65
N LEU A 150 -9.14 5.43 15.65
CA LEU A 150 -9.00 4.33 14.68
C LEU A 150 -8.52 3.01 15.31
N LEU A 151 -7.92 3.07 16.51
CA LEU A 151 -7.49 1.90 17.27
C LEU A 151 -8.62 1.33 18.15
N ARG A 152 -9.80 1.97 18.18
CA ARG A 152 -10.96 1.47 18.94
C ARG A 152 -11.39 0.11 18.38
N GLY A 153 -11.44 -0.90 19.24
CA GLY A 153 -11.79 -2.27 18.86
C GLY A 153 -10.61 -3.11 18.38
N VAL A 154 -9.41 -2.55 18.29
CA VAL A 154 -8.18 -3.35 18.15
C VAL A 154 -7.98 -4.16 19.43
N PRO A 155 -7.81 -5.49 19.35
CA PRO A 155 -7.58 -6.33 20.52
C PRO A 155 -6.40 -5.84 21.36
N ALA A 156 -6.56 -5.82 22.69
CA ALA A 156 -5.51 -5.40 23.61
C ALA A 156 -4.21 -6.21 23.46
N SER A 157 -4.29 -7.46 22.98
CA SER A 157 -3.14 -8.30 22.67
C SER A 157 -2.28 -7.81 21.50
N LEU A 158 -2.81 -6.96 20.62
CA LEU A 158 -2.07 -6.35 19.51
C LEU A 158 -1.39 -5.04 19.90
N ILE A 159 -1.70 -4.49 21.07
CA ILE A 159 -1.11 -3.23 21.56
C ILE A 159 0.42 -3.32 21.70
N PRO A 160 1.00 -4.38 22.28
CA PRO A 160 2.46 -4.53 22.30
C PRO A 160 3.07 -4.60 20.90
N VAL A 161 2.36 -5.18 19.93
CA VAL A 161 2.82 -5.23 18.53
C VAL A 161 2.83 -3.83 17.93
N ILE A 162 1.78 -3.03 18.14
CA ILE A 162 1.72 -1.65 17.65
C ILE A 162 2.86 -0.82 18.25
N LEU A 163 3.10 -0.91 19.55
CA LEU A 163 4.22 -0.21 20.21
C LEU A 163 5.57 -0.65 19.64
N TYR A 164 5.80 -1.97 19.53
CA TYR A 164 7.03 -2.49 18.95
C TYR A 164 7.26 -2.00 17.50
N ARG A 165 6.19 -1.83 16.73
CA ARG A 165 6.28 -1.36 15.35
C ARG A 165 6.44 0.15 15.25
N ALA A 166 5.85 0.91 16.16
CA ALA A 166 6.07 2.34 16.29
C ALA A 166 7.54 2.67 16.61
N SER A 167 8.31 1.75 17.22
CA SER A 167 9.73 1.97 17.50
C SER A 167 10.68 1.68 16.33
N TYR A 168 10.20 1.15 15.20
CA TYR A 168 11.03 0.89 14.02
C TYR A 168 11.08 2.12 13.10
N GLN A 169 12.21 2.32 12.42
CA GLN A 169 12.43 3.48 11.55
C GLN A 169 11.47 3.49 10.35
N PHE A 170 10.92 4.67 10.07
CA PHE A 170 10.34 5.04 8.79
C PHE A 170 11.43 5.78 8.00
N GLU A 171 11.53 5.57 6.69
CA GLU A 171 12.53 6.28 5.88
C GLU A 171 12.33 7.82 5.95
N GLU A 172 13.42 8.56 5.77
CA GLU A 172 13.53 9.98 6.12
C GLU A 172 12.71 10.95 5.24
N ASN A 173 11.96 10.49 4.22
CA ASN A 173 11.31 11.40 3.28
C ASN A 173 9.91 10.94 2.80
N ASN A 174 8.94 11.01 3.71
CA ASN A 174 7.56 10.53 3.48
C ASN A 174 6.58 11.58 2.96
N SER A 175 7.02 12.76 2.51
CA SER A 175 6.10 13.80 2.00
C SER A 175 5.12 13.27 0.95
N LYS A 176 5.54 12.30 0.13
CA LYS A 176 4.70 11.64 -0.87
C LYS A 176 3.58 10.78 -0.30
N ILE A 177 3.77 10.11 0.85
CA ILE A 177 2.68 9.32 1.47
C ILE A 177 1.56 10.24 1.95
N THR A 178 1.95 11.42 2.44
CA THR A 178 1.03 12.47 2.88
C THR A 178 0.20 12.97 1.71
N ASP A 179 0.84 13.35 0.60
CA ASP A 179 0.11 13.83 -0.58
C ASP A 179 -0.86 12.78 -1.15
N LEU A 180 -0.44 11.50 -1.19
CA LEU A 180 -1.31 10.40 -1.63
C LEU A 180 -2.47 10.13 -0.67
N TYR A 181 -2.26 10.28 0.64
CA TYR A 181 -3.32 10.17 1.64
C TYR A 181 -4.36 11.28 1.49
N LEU A 182 -3.91 12.52 1.28
CA LEU A 182 -4.79 13.69 1.07
C LEU A 182 -5.61 13.54 -0.21
N GLU A 183 -4.99 13.03 -1.27
CA GLU A 183 -5.68 12.70 -2.51
C GLU A 183 -6.79 11.65 -2.30
N LEU A 184 -6.49 10.58 -1.55
CA LEU A 184 -7.45 9.51 -1.27
C LEU A 184 -8.64 9.97 -0.42
N THR A 185 -8.42 10.94 0.46
CA THR A 185 -9.42 11.44 1.40
C THR A 185 -10.14 12.70 0.92
N ASP A 186 -9.69 13.30 -0.19
CA ASP A 186 -10.15 14.60 -0.68
C ASP A 186 -10.07 15.68 0.41
N THR A 187 -8.93 15.71 1.13
CA THR A 187 -8.70 16.65 2.23
C THR A 187 -7.56 17.62 1.92
N ASN A 188 -7.67 18.83 2.49
CA ASN A 188 -6.64 19.84 2.34
C ASN A 188 -5.49 19.62 3.33
N ARG A 189 -4.28 19.97 2.88
CA ARG A 189 -3.09 19.92 3.73
C ARG A 189 -3.20 20.89 4.90
N CYS A 190 -2.77 20.46 6.09
CA CYS A 190 -2.81 21.24 7.33
C CYS A 190 -1.46 21.19 8.06
N LYS A 191 -1.33 21.96 9.15
CA LYS A 191 -0.09 22.06 9.93
C LYS A 191 0.37 20.72 10.50
N GLN A 192 -0.57 19.86 10.91
CA GLN A 192 -0.26 18.54 11.46
C GLN A 192 0.40 17.64 10.40
N HIS A 193 -0.03 17.73 9.13
CA HIS A 193 0.60 17.02 8.03
C HIS A 193 2.04 17.49 7.80
N ASP A 194 2.29 18.80 7.90
CA ASP A 194 3.65 19.33 7.81
C ASP A 194 4.52 18.89 8.98
N VAL A 195 3.97 18.83 10.21
CA VAL A 195 4.69 18.29 11.36
C VAL A 195 5.06 16.83 11.09
N TRP A 196 4.12 16.00 10.65
CA TRP A 196 4.36 14.59 10.32
C TRP A 196 5.50 14.39 9.31
N ASP A 197 5.53 15.20 8.25
CA ASP A 197 6.55 15.14 7.21
C ASP A 197 7.94 15.54 7.72
N ASN A 198 8.01 16.48 8.67
CA ASN A 198 9.26 17.07 9.15
C ASN A 198 9.85 16.38 10.40
N LEU A 199 9.25 15.32 10.92
CA LEU A 199 9.76 14.64 12.12
C LEU A 199 11.09 13.89 11.92
N GLY A 200 11.41 13.52 10.68
CA GLY A 200 12.62 12.75 10.35
C GLY A 200 12.82 11.56 11.30
N CYS A 201 14.02 11.46 11.87
CA CYS A 201 14.40 10.38 12.78
C CYS A 201 13.65 10.35 14.12
N THR A 202 12.91 11.41 14.48
CA THR A 202 12.12 11.47 15.73
C THR A 202 10.70 10.92 15.57
N ARG A 203 10.29 10.57 14.35
CA ARG A 203 8.95 10.03 14.06
C ARG A 203 8.60 8.80 14.91
N PRO A 204 9.47 7.77 15.05
CA PRO A 204 9.18 6.61 15.90
C PRO A 204 8.89 6.98 17.36
N LEU A 205 9.69 7.89 17.91
CA LEU A 205 9.57 8.32 19.30
C LEU A 205 8.26 9.11 19.55
N ASN A 206 7.88 9.97 18.61
CA ASN A 206 6.62 10.72 18.70
C ASN A 206 5.40 9.78 18.61
N CYS A 207 5.40 8.82 17.69
CA CYS A 207 4.36 7.78 17.61
C CYS A 207 4.24 7.02 18.94
N MET A 208 5.36 6.57 19.50
CA MET A 208 5.38 5.86 20.78
C MET A 208 4.84 6.69 21.94
N TYR A 209 5.33 7.93 22.08
CA TYR A 209 4.90 8.84 23.14
C TYR A 209 3.38 9.07 23.10
N GLU A 210 2.84 9.34 21.91
CA GLU A 210 1.42 9.68 21.74
C GLU A 210 0.51 8.47 21.93
N LEU A 211 0.93 7.28 21.50
CA LEU A 211 0.22 6.03 21.78
C LEU A 211 0.15 5.76 23.29
N ILE A 212 1.28 5.86 24.00
CA ILE A 212 1.34 5.63 25.45
C ILE A 212 0.51 6.69 26.20
N ARG A 213 0.64 7.97 25.82
CA ARG A 213 -0.09 9.09 26.42
C ARG A 213 -1.60 8.97 26.21
N SER A 214 -2.03 8.49 25.05
CA SER A 214 -3.46 8.33 24.73
C SER A 214 -4.08 7.09 25.37
N TRP A 215 -3.28 6.10 25.75
CA TRP A 215 -3.72 4.89 26.44
C TRP A 215 -3.66 4.96 27.96
N VAL A 216 -3.53 6.16 28.54
CA VAL A 216 -3.66 6.33 29.99
C VAL A 216 -5.02 5.79 30.41
N VAL A 217 -4.97 4.65 31.08
CA VAL A 217 -6.10 3.91 31.62
C VAL A 217 -6.92 4.87 32.48
N PRO A 218 -8.26 4.94 32.34
CA PRO A 218 -9.07 5.63 33.35
C PRO A 218 -8.73 4.99 34.68
N PHE A 219 -8.25 5.76 35.65
CA PHE A 219 -8.03 5.25 37.00
C PHE A 219 -9.39 4.74 37.53
N THR A 220 -9.67 3.44 37.39
CA THR A 220 -10.83 2.78 38.02
C THR A 220 -10.53 2.44 39.48
N TYR A 221 -9.77 3.30 40.16
CA TYR A 221 -9.59 3.29 41.60
C TYR A 221 -10.10 4.61 42.17
N VAL A 222 -11.43 4.75 42.22
CA VAL A 222 -12.18 5.51 43.24
C VAL A 222 -13.41 4.69 43.59
#